data_AF-A0A447N898-F1
#
_entry.id   AF-A0A447N898-F1
#
_cell.length_a   1.000
_cell.length_b   1.000
_cell.length_c   1.000
_cell.angle_alpha   90.00
_cell.angle_beta   90.00
_cell.angle_gamma   90.00
#
_symmetry.space_group_name_H-M   'P 1'
#
loop_
_entity.id
_entity.type
_entity.pdbx_description
1 polymer ?
#
loop_
_entity_poly.entity_id
_entity_poly.type
_entity_poly.pdbx_seq_one_letter_code
_entity_poly.pdbx_strand_id
1 'polypeptide(L)' 'MVFTDERGLPLVLHAGSVLSYRDVALLNRGRLVIHRKCIVTALAREAANARNIQLIKQE' A
#
# COMPACT_ATOMS: atom_id res chain seq x y z
N MET A 1 -9.69 3.38 12.42
CA MET A 1 -10.73 2.68 11.62
C MET A 1 -9.98 1.89 10.55
N VAL A 2 -10.04 0.56 10.59
CA VAL A 2 -9.37 -0.29 9.58
C VAL A 2 -10.36 -0.46 8.44
N PHE A 3 -10.04 0.10 7.27
CA PHE A 3 -10.82 -0.17 6.08
C PHE A 3 -10.53 -1.61 5.67
N THR A 4 -11.57 -2.33 5.27
CA THR A 4 -11.43 -3.73 4.93
C THR A 4 -12.16 -3.95 3.61
N ASP A 5 -11.49 -4.62 2.68
CA ASP A 5 -12.06 -4.95 1.38
C ASP A 5 -13.19 -6.00 1.52
N GLU A 6 -13.94 -6.23 0.44
CA GLU A 6 -15.03 -7.24 0.37
C GLU A 6 -14.61 -8.65 0.82
N ARG A 7 -13.31 -8.97 0.76
CA ARG A 7 -12.73 -10.26 1.19
C ARG A 7 -12.23 -10.26 2.64
N GLY A 8 -12.47 -9.20 3.41
CA GLY A 8 -11.96 -9.07 4.78
C GLY A 8 -10.46 -8.76 4.86
N LEU A 9 -9.83 -8.32 3.75
CA LEU A 9 -8.42 -7.92 3.75
C LEU A 9 -8.25 -6.46 4.18
N PRO A 10 -7.26 -6.14 5.03
CA PRO A 10 -7.03 -4.78 5.47
C PRO A 10 -6.63 -3.90 4.28
N LEU A 11 -7.31 -2.77 4.19
CA LEU A 11 -7.15 -1.74 3.20
C LEU A 11 -6.59 -0.50 3.90
N VAL A 12 -5.42 -0.07 3.47
CA VAL A 12 -4.74 1.10 4.02
C VAL A 12 -4.72 2.19 2.96
N LEU A 13 -5.08 3.41 3.35
CA LEU A 13 -5.02 4.58 2.48
C LEU A 13 -3.73 5.34 2.77
N HIS A 14 -2.86 5.45 1.78
CA HIS A 14 -1.68 6.30 1.82
C HIS A 14 -1.95 7.59 1.07
N ALA A 15 -2.21 8.66 1.83
CA ALA A 15 -2.42 10.00 1.29
C ALA A 15 -1.10 10.74 0.95
N GLY A 16 0.05 10.11 1.19
CA GLY A 16 1.35 10.70 0.89
C GLY A 16 1.69 10.69 -0.61
N SER A 17 2.47 11.69 -1.03
CA SER A 17 2.99 11.79 -2.41
C SER A 17 4.12 10.80 -2.71
N VAL A 18 4.73 10.20 -1.69
CA VAL A 18 5.82 9.24 -1.81
C VAL A 18 5.53 8.04 -0.93
N LEU A 19 5.70 6.84 -1.46
CA LEU A 19 5.63 5.58 -0.75
C LEU A 19 7.03 5.00 -0.56
N SER A 20 7.48 4.98 0.69
CA SER A 20 8.79 4.49 1.11
C SER A 20 8.71 3.06 1.63
N TYR A 21 9.87 2.41 1.77
CA TYR A 21 9.94 1.07 2.38
C TYR A 21 9.28 1.05 3.76
N ARG A 22 9.44 2.10 4.57
CA ARG A 22 8.88 2.17 5.94
C ARG A 22 7.37 2.07 5.96
N ASP A 23 6.72 2.73 5.00
CA ASP A 23 5.25 2.75 4.88
C ASP A 23 4.71 1.34 4.59
N VAL A 24 5.46 0.54 3.82
CA VAL A 24 5.09 -0.83 3.46
C VAL A 24 5.61 -1.85 4.48
N ALA A 25 6.73 -1.57 5.15
CA ALA A 25 7.38 -2.46 6.12
C ALA A 25 6.57 -2.63 7.41
N LEU A 26 5.64 -1.72 7.69
CA LEU A 26 4.69 -1.84 8.80
C LEU A 26 3.42 -2.62 8.41
N LEU A 27 3.24 -2.88 7.11
CA LEU A 27 2.09 -3.61 6.59
C LEU A 27 2.43 -5.09 6.43
N ASN A 28 1.55 -5.96 6.90
CA ASN A 28 1.80 -7.40 6.87
C ASN A 28 1.29 -8.05 5.57
N ARG A 29 0.02 -7.77 5.21
CA ARG A 29 -0.65 -8.22 3.99
C ARG A 29 -1.85 -7.33 3.77
N GLY A 30 -2.31 -7.19 2.52
CA GLY A 30 -3.58 -6.49 2.24
C GLY A 30 -3.52 -5.65 0.98
N ARG A 31 -4.28 -4.55 0.98
CA ARG A 31 -4.34 -3.61 -0.14
C ARG A 31 -3.93 -2.23 0.35
N LEU A 32 -3.03 -1.59 -0.39
CA LEU A 32 -2.58 -0.24 -0.10
C LEU A 32 -3.03 0.67 -1.25
N VAL A 33 -3.96 1.56 -0.94
CA VAL A 33 -4.47 2.55 -1.86
C VAL A 33 -3.56 3.77 -1.80
N ILE A 34 -2.98 4.15 -2.92
CA ILE A 34 -2.07 5.29 -3.07
C ILE A 34 -2.67 6.27 -4.07
N HIS A 35 -2.39 7.56 -3.92
CA HIS A 35 -2.80 8.54 -4.92
C HIS A 35 -2.14 8.26 -6.29
N ARG A 36 -2.80 8.58 -7.41
CA ARG A 36 -2.26 8.35 -8.77
C ARG A 36 -0.86 8.92 -9.00
N LYS A 37 -0.59 10.10 -8.41
CA LYS A 37 0.71 10.80 -8.48
C LYS A 37 1.72 10.33 -7.42
N CYS A 38 1.39 9.32 -6.63
CA CYS A 38 2.29 8.81 -5.60
C CYS A 38 3.50 8.13 -6.25
N ILE A 39 4.69 8.59 -5.87
CA ILE A 39 5.95 7.99 -6.28
C ILE A 39 6.23 6.79 -5.38
N VAL A 40 6.33 5.61 -5.97
CA VAL A 40 6.66 4.38 -5.24
C VAL A 40 8.15 4.12 -5.37
N THR A 41 8.87 4.09 -4.25
CA THR A 41 10.29 3.73 -4.24
C THR A 41 10.49 2.27 -4.62
N ALA A 42 11.65 1.92 -5.20
CA ALA A 42 11.96 0.55 -5.59
C ALA A 42 11.82 -0.42 -4.40
N LEU A 43 12.39 -0.07 -3.25
CA LEU A 43 12.29 -0.88 -2.03
C LEU A 43 10.85 -1.05 -1.53
N ALA A 44 10.00 -0.02 -1.64
CA ALA A 44 8.59 -0.13 -1.29
C ALA A 44 7.85 -1.09 -2.23
N ARG A 45 8.15 -1.04 -3.54
CA ARG A 45 7.58 -1.97 -4.52
C ARG A 45 7.98 -3.41 -4.23
N GLU A 46 9.25 -3.65 -3.95
CA GLU A 46 9.76 -4.99 -3.64
C GLU A 46 9.17 -5.53 -2.34
N ALA A 47 9.12 -4.71 -1.29
CA ALA A 47 8.52 -5.10 -0.02
C ALA A 47 7.01 -5.40 -0.17
N ALA A 48 6.29 -4.63 -0.98
CA ALA A 48 4.88 -4.87 -1.25
C ALA A 48 4.67 -6.21 -1.96
N ASN A 49 5.48 -6.50 -2.98
CA ASN A 49 5.44 -7.77 -3.70
C ASN A 49 5.76 -8.96 -2.78
N ALA A 50 6.84 -8.86 -1.98
CA ALA A 50 7.25 -9.92 -1.06
C ALA A 50 6.18 -10.26 -0.01
N ARG A 51 5.37 -9.27 0.38
CA ARG A 51 4.34 -9.38 1.42
C ARG A 51 2.92 -9.56 0.87
N ASN A 52 2.76 -9.78 -0.44
CA ASN A 52 1.46 -9.90 -1.10
C ASN A 52 0.54 -8.68 -0.82
N ILE A 53 1.13 -7.49 -0.83
CA ILE A 53 0.41 -6.23 -0.70
C ILE A 53 0.11 -5.68 -2.09
N GLN A 54 -1.17 -5.51 -2.40
CA GLN A 54 -1.58 -4.94 -3.68
C GLN A 54 -1.60 -3.42 -3.61
N LEU A 55 -0.88 -2.76 -4.53
CA LEU A 55 -0.85 -1.31 -4.65
C LEU A 55 -1.93 -0.85 -5.63
N ILE A 56 -2.95 -0.16 -5.12
CA ILE A 56 -4.08 0.36 -5.90
C ILE A 56 -3.90 1.86 -6.08
N LYS A 57 -3.88 2.35 -7.31
CA LYS A 57 -3.81 3.79 -7.58
C LYS A 57 -5.22 4.36 -7.63
N GLN A 58 -5.54 5.29 -6.72
CA GLN A 58 -6.77 6.06 -6.75
C GLN A 58 -6.59 7.28 -7.67
N GLU A 59 -7.56 7.46 -8.57
CA GLU A 59 -7.64 8.57 -9.52
C GLU A 59 -8.08 9.89 -8.90
#